data_AF-A0A9P7GL60-F1
#
_entry.id   AF-A0A9P7GL60-F1
#
_cell.length_a   1.000
_cell.length_b   1.000
_cell.length_c   1.000
_cell.angle_alpha   90.00
_cell.angle_beta   90.00
_cell.angle_gamma   90.00
#
_symmetry.space_group_name_H-M   'P 1'
#
loop_
_entity.id
_entity.type
_entity.pdbx_description
1 polymer ?
#
loop_
_entity_poly.entity_id
_entity_poly.type
_entity_poly.pdbx_seq_one_letter_code
_entity_poly.pdbx_strand_id
1 'polypeptide(L)'
;MYLYLSNNPRVLYLVTSTYDDKLGRPSRALVFRAGESTSQAVVEFLPKHEIDLTDAVRLTNRVVKGCLGLISIESDIFLALVTSATEIGNTRPSGSKPECVARIHEVSFYSLTSSIWDDLSAANEVLIGADGVEGSTNKDIYAQTSIPAPVFEHPCAPLTKIMSSGSFYYALESSWDLSSRLAVRLTRDSSLIDVGAYDERFVWNEYIVRSLLDFRERLDPHEREDLDRCQFIILAIQGYFGVFTMSLPAPPTNGAPTIATLSLISRLGWKRAGTRFNTRGVDDDGNTANFVETFGHRIQITRPHASQPAFDRHFSQLMEEYGAIHAINLLGTKENEQSLTTAYGRHLQITRGAIGDELGITHFDFHNAVRIGGHDSVIRDLRRLESVVDHVDKFGFTMCNAGSDEIVTDQKDRTNFVQDILSRTTLEQYLLLVRREWVPSNTLWSHHRELWAENGDALSRIYAGTGALNTSFTRSGKRTLAG
;
A
#
# COMPACT_ATOMS: atom_id res chain seq x y z
N MET A 1 5.45 -18.84 -11.60
CA MET A 1 5.32 -18.76 -13.07
C MET A 1 6.66 -18.45 -13.74
N TYR A 2 6.77 -18.67 -15.05
CA TYR A 2 7.89 -18.26 -15.90
C TYR A 2 7.38 -17.53 -17.15
N LEU A 3 8.16 -16.56 -17.65
CA LEU A 3 7.88 -15.86 -18.89
C LEU A 3 8.64 -16.48 -20.05
N TYR A 4 7.95 -16.71 -21.16
CA TYR A 4 8.52 -17.16 -22.43
C TYR A 4 8.15 -16.18 -23.56
N LEU A 5 9.01 -16.09 -24.57
CA LEU A 5 8.85 -15.27 -25.75
C LEU A 5 9.00 -16.12 -27.01
N SER A 6 7.98 -16.15 -27.87
CA SER A 6 8.12 -16.52 -29.27
C SER A 6 8.28 -15.26 -30.10
N ASN A 7 9.13 -15.28 -31.13
CA ASN A 7 9.42 -14.09 -31.96
C ASN A 7 8.61 -14.06 -33.28
N ASN A 8 8.09 -15.20 -33.75
CA ASN A 8 7.44 -15.31 -35.06
C ASN A 8 6.17 -16.19 -34.99
N PRO A 9 4.98 -15.61 -34.73
CA PRO A 9 4.72 -14.21 -34.37
C PRO A 9 5.22 -13.87 -32.96
N ARG A 10 5.40 -12.57 -32.67
CA ARG A 10 5.80 -12.11 -31.32
C ARG A 10 4.70 -12.39 -30.30
N VAL A 11 4.97 -13.26 -29.32
CA VAL A 11 4.01 -13.67 -28.29
C VAL A 11 4.72 -13.86 -26.95
N LEU A 12 4.18 -13.27 -25.90
CA LEU A 12 4.62 -13.52 -24.52
C LEU A 12 3.69 -14.55 -23.85
N TYR A 13 4.28 -15.55 -23.23
CA TYR A 13 3.56 -16.58 -22.48
C TYR A 13 3.97 -16.51 -21.01
N LEU A 14 3.03 -16.18 -20.13
CA LEU A 14 3.21 -16.29 -18.69
C LEU A 14 2.62 -17.62 -18.23
N VAL A 15 3.49 -18.56 -17.88
CA VAL A 15 3.11 -19.97 -17.70
C VAL A 15 3.29 -20.37 -16.24
N THR A 16 2.31 -21.10 -15.69
CA THR A 16 2.42 -21.74 -14.38
C THR A 16 3.61 -22.70 -14.31
N SER A 17 4.37 -22.61 -13.21
CA SER A 17 5.57 -23.41 -12.99
C SER A 17 5.24 -24.77 -12.37
N THR A 18 6.19 -25.70 -12.38
CA THR A 18 6.04 -26.98 -11.67
C THR A 18 5.90 -26.81 -10.15
N TYR A 19 6.35 -25.69 -9.59
CA TYR A 19 6.10 -25.33 -8.21
C TYR A 19 4.64 -24.92 -7.99
N ASP A 20 4.05 -24.18 -8.93
CA ASP A 20 2.63 -23.82 -8.90
C ASP A 20 1.75 -25.09 -8.98
N ASP A 21 2.11 -26.06 -9.82
CA ASP A 21 1.43 -27.36 -9.91
C ASP A 21 1.48 -28.11 -8.56
N LYS A 22 2.62 -28.09 -7.85
CA LYS A 22 2.79 -28.69 -6.51
C LYS A 22 1.95 -28.01 -5.43
N LEU A 23 1.66 -26.72 -5.58
CA LEU A 23 0.74 -25.97 -4.72
C LEU A 23 -0.73 -26.22 -5.10
N GLY A 24 -1.00 -27.09 -6.06
CA GLY A 24 -2.35 -27.39 -6.52
C GLY A 24 -2.97 -26.28 -7.36
N ARG A 25 -2.16 -25.41 -7.97
CA ARG A 25 -2.66 -24.39 -8.92
C ARG A 25 -2.94 -25.03 -10.28
N PRO A 26 -3.94 -24.54 -11.04
CA PRO A 26 -4.21 -25.06 -12.38
C PRO A 26 -3.02 -24.90 -13.31
N SER A 27 -2.79 -25.90 -14.17
CA SER A 27 -1.73 -25.84 -15.17
C SER A 27 -2.18 -25.05 -16.40
N ARG A 28 -2.08 -23.73 -16.30
CA ARG A 28 -2.56 -22.75 -17.29
C ARG A 28 -1.46 -21.79 -17.74
N ALA A 29 -1.75 -21.02 -18.77
CA ALA A 29 -0.93 -19.93 -19.28
C ALA A 29 -1.79 -18.71 -19.64
N LEU A 30 -1.26 -17.51 -19.38
CA LEU A 30 -1.72 -16.28 -20.02
C LEU A 30 -0.85 -15.98 -21.24
N VAL A 31 -1.49 -15.83 -22.39
CA VAL A 31 -0.85 -15.58 -23.67
C VAL A 31 -1.15 -14.16 -24.09
N PHE A 32 -0.12 -13.39 -24.40
CA PHE A 32 -0.22 -11.98 -24.75
C PHE A 32 0.35 -11.74 -26.15
N ARG A 33 -0.41 -11.06 -27.00
CA ARG A 33 -0.01 -10.68 -28.36
C ARG A 33 -0.35 -9.23 -28.63
N ALA A 34 0.41 -8.56 -29.47
CA ALA A 34 -0.02 -7.29 -30.03
C ALA A 34 -1.28 -7.50 -30.90
N GLY A 35 -2.25 -6.59 -30.77
CA GLY A 35 -3.44 -6.55 -31.61
C GLY A 35 -3.17 -5.89 -32.96
N GLU A 36 -4.24 -5.71 -33.75
CA GLU A 36 -4.13 -5.09 -35.08
C GLU A 36 -3.85 -3.58 -35.01
N SER A 37 -4.21 -2.93 -33.90
CA SER A 37 -3.93 -1.52 -33.66
C SER A 37 -2.76 -1.33 -32.67
N THR A 38 -2.08 -0.19 -32.77
CA THR A 38 -0.84 0.12 -32.02
C THR A 38 -1.03 0.21 -30.50
N SER A 39 -2.27 0.23 -30.01
CA SER A 39 -2.61 0.31 -28.58
C SER A 39 -3.48 -0.84 -28.10
N GLN A 40 -3.61 -1.91 -28.90
CA GLN A 40 -4.41 -3.07 -28.55
C GLN A 40 -3.51 -4.27 -28.25
N ALA A 41 -3.87 -5.03 -27.23
CA ALA A 41 -3.30 -6.32 -26.93
C ALA A 41 -4.41 -7.38 -26.94
N VAL A 42 -4.06 -8.59 -27.38
CA VAL A 42 -4.90 -9.78 -27.29
C VAL A 42 -4.39 -10.62 -26.13
N VAL A 43 -5.29 -11.01 -25.23
CA VAL A 43 -5.00 -11.86 -24.08
C VAL A 43 -5.84 -13.11 -24.15
N GLU A 44 -5.21 -14.28 -24.02
CA GLU A 44 -5.87 -15.58 -24.00
C GLU A 44 -5.48 -16.33 -22.71
N PHE A 45 -6.44 -17.04 -22.12
CA PHE A 45 -6.21 -17.91 -20.97
C PHE A 45 -6.35 -19.37 -21.39
N LEU A 46 -5.23 -20.06 -21.54
CA LEU A 46 -5.18 -21.39 -22.16
C LEU A 46 -4.64 -22.45 -21.20
N PRO A 47 -5.09 -23.71 -21.30
CA PRO A 47 -4.40 -24.85 -20.70
C PRO A 47 -2.94 -24.93 -21.16
N LYS A 48 -2.04 -25.29 -20.24
CA LYS A 48 -0.59 -25.38 -20.53
C LYS A 48 -0.23 -26.38 -21.63
N HIS A 49 -1.08 -27.39 -21.89
CA HIS A 49 -0.86 -28.38 -22.93
C HIS A 49 -1.29 -27.91 -24.33
N GLU A 50 -2.03 -26.80 -24.43
CA GLU A 50 -2.48 -26.21 -25.70
C GLU A 50 -1.49 -25.17 -26.24
N ILE A 51 -0.50 -24.77 -25.45
CA ILE A 51 0.55 -23.84 -25.88
C ILE A 51 1.78 -24.59 -26.42
N ASP A 52 2.28 -24.15 -27.57
CA ASP A 52 3.55 -24.61 -28.12
C ASP A 52 4.68 -23.67 -27.67
N LEU A 53 5.62 -24.22 -26.91
CA LEU A 53 6.80 -23.52 -26.40
C LEU A 53 8.10 -24.00 -27.08
N THR A 54 8.02 -24.83 -28.12
CA THR A 54 9.19 -25.45 -28.76
C THR A 54 10.18 -24.41 -29.27
N ASP A 55 9.68 -23.35 -29.89
CA ASP A 55 10.48 -22.23 -30.42
C ASP A 55 10.52 -21.00 -29.48
N ALA A 56 9.99 -21.15 -28.26
CA ALA A 56 9.92 -20.05 -27.30
C ALA A 56 11.16 -19.98 -26.41
N VAL A 57 11.71 -18.78 -26.23
CA VAL A 57 12.83 -18.53 -25.32
C VAL A 57 12.30 -18.14 -23.95
N ARG A 58 12.78 -18.80 -22.89
CA ARG A 58 12.48 -18.39 -21.52
C ARG A 58 13.23 -17.09 -21.21
N LEU A 59 12.49 -16.01 -20.95
CA LEU A 59 13.08 -14.69 -20.67
C LEU A 59 13.53 -14.52 -19.23
N THR A 60 12.86 -15.18 -18.28
CA THR A 60 13.11 -15.02 -16.85
C THR A 60 13.82 -16.22 -16.27
N ASN A 61 14.93 -16.01 -15.55
CA ASN A 61 15.61 -17.09 -14.82
C ASN A 61 14.99 -17.37 -13.45
N ARG A 62 14.43 -16.34 -12.82
CA ARG A 62 13.72 -16.42 -11.54
C ARG A 62 12.23 -16.65 -11.77
N VAL A 63 11.55 -17.13 -10.73
CA VAL A 63 10.09 -17.34 -10.75
C VAL A 63 9.40 -15.98 -10.71
N VAL A 64 8.61 -15.68 -11.74
CA VAL A 64 7.71 -14.52 -11.78
C VAL A 64 6.57 -14.75 -10.80
N LYS A 65 6.28 -13.72 -10.00
CA LYS A 65 5.24 -13.74 -8.96
C LYS A 65 3.84 -13.48 -9.48
N GLY A 66 3.75 -12.76 -10.59
CA GLY A 66 2.51 -12.39 -11.28
C GLY A 66 2.72 -11.13 -12.13
N CYS A 67 1.67 -10.70 -12.82
CA CYS A 67 1.67 -9.48 -13.61
C CYS A 67 0.88 -8.37 -12.91
N LEU A 68 1.40 -7.15 -13.02
CA LEU A 68 0.77 -5.94 -12.51
C LEU A 68 -0.20 -5.33 -13.52
N GLY A 69 -0.09 -5.71 -14.80
CA GLY A 69 -0.95 -5.19 -15.86
C GLY A 69 -0.21 -4.93 -17.18
N LEU A 70 -0.92 -4.25 -18.08
CA LEU A 70 -0.44 -3.81 -19.38
C LEU A 70 -0.39 -2.29 -19.41
N ILE A 71 0.65 -1.73 -20.01
CA ILE A 71 0.78 -0.28 -20.20
C ILE A 71 1.27 0.04 -21.61
N SER A 72 0.64 1.02 -22.25
CA SER A 72 1.12 1.59 -23.51
C SER A 72 1.99 2.80 -23.19
N ILE A 73 3.23 2.80 -23.64
CA ILE A 73 4.13 3.95 -23.56
C ILE A 73 4.65 4.23 -24.96
N GLU A 74 4.43 5.46 -25.44
CA GLU A 74 4.70 5.85 -26.83
C GLU A 74 3.97 4.93 -27.81
N SER A 75 4.70 4.22 -28.68
CA SER A 75 4.15 3.28 -29.66
C SER A 75 4.19 1.82 -29.20
N ASP A 76 4.68 1.55 -27.99
CA ASP A 76 4.92 0.20 -27.51
C ASP A 76 3.99 -0.18 -26.34
N ILE A 77 3.60 -1.46 -26.31
CA ILE A 77 2.81 -2.05 -25.23
C ILE A 77 3.74 -2.92 -24.38
N PHE A 78 3.70 -2.76 -23.06
CA PHE A 78 4.54 -3.48 -22.12
C PHE A 78 3.71 -4.27 -21.12
N LEU A 79 4.13 -5.51 -20.86
CA LEU A 79 3.66 -6.33 -19.76
C LEU A 79 4.54 -6.08 -18.52
N ALA A 80 3.92 -5.60 -17.44
CA ALA A 80 4.59 -5.35 -16.17
C ALA A 80 4.55 -6.60 -15.28
N LEU A 81 5.70 -7.13 -14.88
CA LEU A 81 5.83 -8.35 -14.08
C LEU A 81 6.57 -8.10 -12.77
N VAL A 82 6.07 -8.70 -11.68
CA VAL A 82 6.82 -8.78 -10.42
C VAL A 82 7.81 -9.93 -10.52
N THR A 83 9.08 -9.59 -10.65
CA THR A 83 10.18 -10.55 -10.82
C THR A 83 10.84 -10.92 -9.50
N SER A 84 10.73 -10.07 -8.46
CA SER A 84 11.19 -10.36 -7.11
C SER A 84 10.24 -9.81 -6.05
N ALA A 85 9.91 -10.67 -5.07
CA ALA A 85 9.15 -10.31 -3.88
C ALA A 85 9.46 -11.28 -2.73
N THR A 86 9.32 -10.79 -1.49
CA THR A 86 9.47 -11.60 -0.26
C THR A 86 8.18 -11.59 0.54
N GLU A 87 7.75 -12.77 1.00
CA GLU A 87 6.69 -12.87 2.01
C GLU A 87 7.19 -12.27 3.34
N ILE A 88 6.38 -11.37 3.91
CA ILE A 88 6.67 -10.64 5.14
C ILE A 88 5.98 -11.30 6.34
N GLY A 89 4.76 -11.80 6.16
CA GLY A 89 4.07 -12.62 7.15
C GLY A 89 2.56 -12.66 6.99
N ASN A 90 1.89 -13.35 7.92
CA ASN A 90 0.46 -13.61 7.91
C ASN A 90 -0.26 -12.76 8.98
N THR A 91 -1.29 -12.00 8.61
CA THR A 91 -2.06 -11.19 9.57
C THR A 91 -3.06 -11.99 10.39
N ARG A 92 -3.45 -13.19 9.92
CA ARG A 92 -4.44 -14.06 10.56
C ARG A 92 -3.99 -15.53 10.54
N PRO A 93 -2.95 -15.90 11.31
CA PRO A 93 -2.42 -17.26 11.32
C PRO A 93 -3.37 -18.31 11.90
N SER A 94 -4.32 -17.90 12.75
CA SER A 94 -5.37 -18.76 13.31
C SER A 94 -6.63 -18.85 12.43
N GLY A 95 -6.65 -18.15 11.29
CA GLY A 95 -7.77 -18.16 10.36
C GLY A 95 -7.87 -19.44 9.54
N SER A 96 -9.04 -19.69 8.97
CA SER A 96 -9.26 -20.80 8.04
C SER A 96 -8.48 -20.64 6.73
N LYS A 97 -8.20 -19.39 6.34
CA LYS A 97 -7.35 -19.02 5.21
C LYS A 97 -6.23 -18.10 5.69
N PRO A 98 -4.97 -18.32 5.25
CA PRO A 98 -3.90 -17.40 5.55
C PRO A 98 -4.14 -16.04 4.88
N GLU A 99 -3.74 -14.97 5.55
CA GLU A 99 -3.71 -13.61 5.02
C GLU A 99 -2.23 -13.17 4.90
N CYS A 100 -1.51 -13.79 3.97
CA CYS A 100 -0.07 -13.61 3.82
C CYS A 100 0.27 -12.45 2.88
N VAL A 101 1.25 -11.65 3.28
CA VAL A 101 1.64 -10.41 2.59
C VAL A 101 3.02 -10.53 1.99
N ALA A 102 3.19 -10.09 0.75
CA ALA A 102 4.49 -9.97 0.12
C ALA A 102 4.86 -8.51 -0.14
N ARG A 103 6.15 -8.22 -0.04
CA ARG A 103 6.78 -6.96 -0.44
C ARG A 103 7.43 -7.13 -1.80
N ILE A 104 7.12 -6.22 -2.71
CA ILE A 104 7.71 -6.17 -4.05
C ILE A 104 9.09 -5.52 -3.97
N HIS A 105 10.09 -6.19 -4.56
CA HIS A 105 11.46 -5.68 -4.66
C HIS A 105 11.83 -5.29 -6.08
N GLU A 106 11.40 -6.07 -7.07
CA GLU A 106 11.75 -5.85 -8.46
C GLU A 106 10.53 -6.02 -9.37
N VAL A 107 10.38 -5.07 -10.29
CA VAL A 107 9.40 -5.10 -11.38
C VAL A 107 10.13 -4.94 -12.71
N SER A 108 9.75 -5.74 -13.70
CA SER A 108 10.34 -5.71 -15.04
C SER A 108 9.25 -5.54 -16.09
N PHE A 109 9.57 -4.85 -17.17
CA PHE A 109 8.66 -4.58 -18.27
C PHE A 109 9.15 -5.29 -19.54
N TYR A 110 8.26 -6.04 -20.18
CA TYR A 110 8.57 -6.79 -21.39
C TYR A 110 7.64 -6.32 -22.51
N SER A 111 8.22 -5.91 -23.64
CA SER A 111 7.44 -5.36 -24.75
C SER A 111 6.67 -6.45 -25.50
N LEU A 112 5.42 -6.19 -25.84
CA LEU A 112 4.60 -7.03 -26.72
C LEU A 112 4.77 -6.68 -28.20
N THR A 113 5.24 -5.47 -28.49
CA THR A 113 5.22 -4.86 -29.83
C THR A 113 6.60 -4.80 -30.48
N SER A 114 7.68 -4.75 -29.69
CA SER A 114 9.02 -4.50 -30.18
C SER A 114 10.07 -5.38 -29.51
N SER A 115 10.98 -5.94 -30.29
CA SER A 115 12.15 -6.68 -29.78
C SER A 115 13.32 -5.79 -29.36
N ILE A 116 13.25 -4.48 -29.63
CA ILE A 116 14.31 -3.50 -29.30
C ILE A 116 14.66 -3.54 -27.81
N TRP A 117 13.68 -3.87 -26.96
CA TRP A 117 13.79 -3.80 -25.51
C TRP A 117 14.21 -5.12 -24.85
N ASP A 118 14.30 -6.22 -25.62
CA ASP A 118 14.52 -7.57 -25.06
C ASP A 118 15.90 -7.71 -24.40
N ASP A 119 16.95 -7.20 -25.06
CA ASP A 119 18.33 -7.27 -24.55
C ASP A 119 18.55 -6.40 -23.32
N LEU A 120 17.84 -5.25 -23.22
CA LEU A 120 17.91 -4.36 -22.05
C LEU A 120 17.23 -4.99 -20.84
N SER A 121 16.09 -5.64 -21.05
CA SER A 121 15.41 -6.39 -19.99
C SER A 121 16.24 -7.59 -19.52
N ALA A 122 16.92 -8.30 -20.44
CA ALA A 122 17.83 -9.40 -20.10
C ALA A 122 19.11 -8.93 -19.39
N ALA A 123 19.72 -7.82 -19.82
CA ALA A 123 20.92 -7.26 -19.19
C ALA A 123 20.65 -6.84 -17.73
N ASN A 124 19.46 -6.30 -17.45
CA ASN A 124 19.06 -5.95 -16.09
C ASN A 124 18.91 -7.21 -15.21
N GLU A 125 18.46 -8.34 -15.75
CA GLU A 125 18.45 -9.62 -14.99
C GLU A 125 19.86 -10.17 -14.73
N VAL A 126 20.80 -10.02 -15.67
CA VAL A 126 22.16 -10.57 -15.54
C VAL A 126 23.01 -9.76 -14.55
N LEU A 127 22.94 -8.43 -14.59
CA LEU A 127 23.70 -7.55 -13.68
C LEU A 127 23.35 -7.80 -12.20
N ILE A 128 22.10 -8.19 -11.92
CA ILE A 128 21.60 -8.45 -10.56
C ILE A 128 21.96 -9.88 -10.09
N GLY A 129 22.38 -10.77 -10.98
CA GLY A 129 22.79 -12.14 -10.66
C GLY A 129 24.18 -12.26 -10.01
N ALA A 130 24.98 -11.19 -9.98
CA ALA A 130 26.40 -11.24 -9.61
C ALA A 130 26.72 -10.87 -8.14
N ASP A 131 25.77 -10.35 -7.36
CA ASP A 131 26.04 -9.98 -5.97
C ASP A 131 25.81 -11.16 -5.02
N GLY A 132 26.85 -11.98 -4.93
CA GLY A 132 26.95 -13.10 -4.01
C GLY A 132 28.38 -13.52 -3.68
N VAL A 133 29.38 -12.64 -3.75
CA VAL A 133 30.71 -12.88 -3.14
C VAL A 133 31.37 -11.54 -2.78
N GLU A 134 31.61 -11.32 -1.48
CA GLU A 134 32.51 -10.27 -0.99
C GLU A 134 33.91 -10.40 -1.58
N GLY A 135 34.48 -9.32 -2.12
CA GLY A 135 35.84 -9.35 -2.65
C GLY A 135 36.33 -8.00 -3.14
N SER A 136 36.85 -7.18 -2.21
CA SER A 136 37.63 -5.98 -2.51
C SER A 136 38.79 -6.32 -3.46
N THR A 137 38.89 -5.67 -4.62
CA THR A 137 40.19 -5.36 -5.25
C THR A 137 40.06 -4.20 -6.24
N ASN A 138 40.80 -3.14 -5.95
CA ASN A 138 41.19 -2.09 -6.90
C ASN A 138 41.82 -2.71 -8.15
N LYS A 139 41.40 -2.28 -9.34
CA LYS A 139 42.25 -2.27 -10.53
C LYS A 139 41.81 -1.20 -11.53
N ASP A 140 42.54 -0.10 -11.52
CA ASP A 140 42.61 0.88 -12.60
C ASP A 140 43.12 0.22 -13.88
N ILE A 141 42.34 0.25 -14.96
CA ILE A 141 42.83 -0.01 -16.32
C ILE A 141 42.17 0.96 -17.31
N TYR A 142 43.01 1.85 -17.84
CA TYR A 142 42.97 2.57 -19.12
C TYR A 142 41.61 2.71 -19.84
N ALA A 143 41.09 3.94 -19.81
CA ALA A 143 40.05 4.41 -20.72
C ALA A 143 40.56 4.43 -22.17
N GLN A 144 40.10 3.47 -22.98
CA GLN A 144 39.98 3.67 -24.42
C GLN A 144 38.66 4.39 -24.69
N THR A 145 38.76 5.55 -25.31
CA THR A 145 37.65 6.34 -25.86
C THR A 145 36.88 5.53 -26.90
N SER A 146 35.85 4.80 -26.47
CA SER A 146 34.77 4.36 -27.33
C SER A 146 33.71 5.45 -27.40
N ILE A 147 33.29 5.78 -28.62
CA ILE A 147 32.15 6.63 -28.95
C ILE A 147 30.97 6.25 -28.03
N PRO A 148 30.29 7.19 -27.35
CA PRO A 148 29.13 6.83 -26.55
C PRO A 148 28.04 6.38 -27.51
N ALA A 149 27.79 5.07 -27.56
CA ALA A 149 26.55 4.56 -28.14
C ALA A 149 25.39 5.31 -27.45
N PRO A 150 24.36 5.76 -28.18
CA PRO A 150 23.19 6.31 -27.54
C PRO A 150 22.64 5.24 -26.58
N VAL A 151 22.78 5.49 -25.28
CA VAL A 151 22.18 4.65 -24.26
C VAL A 151 20.69 4.94 -24.34
N PHE A 152 19.97 4.18 -25.17
CA PHE A 152 18.51 4.21 -25.16
C PHE A 152 18.06 3.68 -23.80
N GLU A 153 17.55 4.58 -22.96
CA GLU A 153 16.93 4.22 -21.70
C GLU A 153 15.58 3.54 -22.00
N HIS A 154 15.31 2.42 -21.33
CA HIS A 154 14.02 1.73 -21.48
C HIS A 154 12.88 2.69 -21.09
N PRO A 155 11.79 2.83 -21.87
CA PRO A 155 10.74 3.81 -21.63
C PRO A 155 10.05 3.65 -20.26
N CYS A 156 9.93 2.41 -19.78
CA CYS A 156 9.42 2.09 -18.43
C CYS A 156 10.45 2.23 -17.29
N ALA A 157 11.67 2.73 -17.51
CA ALA A 157 12.69 2.84 -16.46
C ALA A 157 12.24 3.69 -15.25
N PRO A 158 11.54 4.83 -15.42
CA PRO A 158 10.99 5.57 -14.27
C PRO A 158 9.99 4.76 -13.45
N LEU A 159 9.09 4.02 -14.11
CA LEU A 159 8.12 3.14 -13.44
C LEU A 159 8.81 2.00 -12.72
N THR A 160 9.80 1.38 -13.36
CA THR A 160 10.65 0.33 -12.76
C THR A 160 11.27 0.81 -11.45
N LYS A 161 11.84 2.03 -11.44
CA LYS A 161 12.44 2.62 -10.25
C LYS A 161 11.43 2.89 -9.13
N ILE A 162 10.23 3.37 -9.47
CA ILE A 162 9.17 3.63 -8.49
C ILE A 162 8.69 2.31 -7.89
N MET A 163 8.30 1.34 -8.72
CA MET A 163 7.70 0.08 -8.26
C MET A 163 8.71 -0.83 -7.55
N SER A 164 10.00 -0.70 -7.86
CA SER A 164 11.11 -1.42 -7.20
C SER A 164 11.69 -0.66 -5.99
N SER A 165 11.01 0.39 -5.50
CA SER A 165 11.44 1.17 -4.33
C SER A 165 11.33 0.42 -3.00
N GLY A 166 10.73 -0.78 -2.99
CA GLY A 166 10.39 -1.51 -1.77
C GLY A 166 9.24 -0.89 -0.98
N SER A 167 8.42 -0.02 -1.57
CA SER A 167 7.24 0.57 -0.92
C SER A 167 5.91 -0.09 -1.31
N PHE A 168 5.98 -1.17 -2.09
CA PHE A 168 4.82 -1.85 -2.66
C PHE A 168 4.59 -3.22 -2.05
N TYR A 169 3.32 -3.56 -1.81
CA TYR A 169 2.90 -4.79 -1.16
C TYR A 169 1.69 -5.39 -1.87
N TYR A 170 1.56 -6.71 -1.84
CA TYR A 170 0.41 -7.41 -2.39
C TYR A 170 0.03 -8.62 -1.52
N ALA A 171 -1.23 -9.05 -1.64
CA ALA A 171 -1.74 -10.25 -0.98
C ALA A 171 -1.30 -11.50 -1.74
N LEU A 172 -0.79 -12.51 -1.02
CA LEU A 172 -0.43 -13.77 -1.65
C LEU A 172 -1.68 -14.55 -2.04
N GLU A 173 -2.74 -14.53 -1.24
CA GLU A 173 -3.98 -15.24 -1.52
C GLU A 173 -4.95 -14.37 -2.32
N SER A 174 -5.58 -14.93 -3.36
CA SER A 174 -6.59 -14.24 -4.18
C SER A 174 -7.81 -13.85 -3.36
N SER A 175 -8.06 -14.54 -2.25
CA SER A 175 -9.17 -14.23 -1.35
C SER A 175 -8.92 -13.08 -0.39
N TRP A 176 -7.69 -12.60 -0.31
CA TRP A 176 -7.31 -11.59 0.64
C TRP A 176 -7.04 -10.26 -0.06
N ASP A 177 -7.71 -9.21 0.42
CA ASP A 177 -7.61 -7.86 -0.13
C ASP A 177 -6.93 -6.92 0.87
N LEU A 178 -5.78 -6.41 0.47
CA LEU A 178 -4.99 -5.45 1.22
C LEU A 178 -5.58 -4.04 1.21
N SER A 179 -6.30 -3.68 0.15
CA SER A 179 -6.80 -2.34 -0.10
C SER A 179 -7.96 -1.97 0.84
N SER A 180 -8.78 -2.94 1.22
CA SER A 180 -9.97 -2.73 2.05
C SER A 180 -9.75 -2.98 3.54
N ARG A 181 -10.52 -2.27 4.36
CA ARG A 181 -10.54 -2.45 5.82
C ARG A 181 -11.21 -3.76 6.20
N LEU A 182 -10.83 -4.33 7.36
CA LEU A 182 -11.42 -5.58 7.85
C LEU A 182 -12.95 -5.49 7.96
N ALA A 183 -13.50 -4.42 8.52
CA ALA A 183 -14.95 -4.22 8.63
C ALA A 183 -15.66 -4.34 7.27
N VAL A 184 -15.11 -3.69 6.24
CA VAL A 184 -15.65 -3.76 4.87
C VAL A 184 -15.56 -5.19 4.33
N ARG A 185 -14.43 -5.87 4.53
CA ARG A 185 -14.24 -7.25 4.08
C ARG A 185 -15.22 -8.22 4.77
N LEU A 186 -15.49 -8.04 6.05
CA LEU A 186 -16.44 -8.90 6.79
C LEU A 186 -17.90 -8.70 6.36
N THR A 187 -18.24 -7.53 5.78
CA THR A 187 -19.57 -7.31 5.20
C THR A 187 -19.76 -7.95 3.82
N ARG A 188 -18.66 -8.36 3.17
CA ARG A 188 -18.73 -9.05 1.88
C ARG A 188 -19.23 -10.47 2.12
N ASP A 189 -20.12 -10.94 1.26
CA ASP A 189 -20.61 -12.31 1.31
C ASP A 189 -19.43 -13.28 1.14
N SER A 190 -19.15 -14.06 2.20
CA SER A 190 -18.08 -15.06 2.25
C SER A 190 -18.15 -16.11 1.13
N SER A 191 -19.32 -16.28 0.49
CA SER A 191 -19.54 -17.20 -0.62
C SER A 191 -19.13 -16.65 -1.99
N LEU A 192 -18.84 -15.34 -2.11
CA LEU A 192 -18.51 -14.64 -3.36
C LEU A 192 -17.24 -13.81 -3.21
N ILE A 193 -16.13 -14.48 -2.88
CA ILE A 193 -14.81 -13.84 -2.82
C ILE A 193 -14.37 -13.50 -4.25
N ASP A 194 -14.63 -12.27 -4.65
CA ASP A 194 -14.25 -11.75 -5.96
C ASP A 194 -12.92 -11.00 -5.88
N VAL A 195 -11.92 -11.42 -6.67
CA VAL A 195 -10.65 -10.69 -6.84
C VAL A 195 -10.89 -9.26 -7.34
N GLY A 196 -12.01 -9.00 -8.01
CA GLY A 196 -12.45 -7.66 -8.41
C GLY A 196 -12.97 -6.78 -7.27
N ALA A 197 -13.23 -7.34 -6.08
CA ALA A 197 -13.70 -6.57 -4.93
C ALA A 197 -12.51 -5.95 -4.16
N TYR A 198 -12.08 -4.77 -4.59
CA TYR A 198 -11.03 -3.99 -3.96
C TYR A 198 -11.42 -2.52 -3.81
N ASP A 199 -10.73 -1.81 -2.92
CA ASP A 199 -10.81 -0.35 -2.82
C ASP A 199 -9.87 0.28 -3.85
N GLU A 200 -10.47 0.76 -4.95
CA GLU A 200 -9.74 1.37 -6.07
C GLU A 200 -8.84 2.52 -5.64
N ARG A 201 -9.11 3.21 -4.51
CA ARG A 201 -8.28 4.32 -4.05
C ARG A 201 -6.88 3.86 -3.66
N PHE A 202 -6.75 2.62 -3.20
CA PHE A 202 -5.52 2.10 -2.62
C PHE A 202 -4.82 1.03 -3.47
N VAL A 203 -5.49 0.49 -4.50
CA VAL A 203 -4.83 -0.34 -5.52
C VAL A 203 -4.07 0.59 -6.47
N TRP A 204 -2.75 0.68 -6.28
CA TRP A 204 -1.91 1.65 -6.99
C TRP A 204 -1.79 1.34 -8.48
N ASN A 205 -1.79 0.07 -8.86
CA ASN A 205 -1.72 -0.38 -10.24
C ASN A 205 -3.09 -0.52 -10.92
N GLU A 206 -4.14 0.08 -10.36
CA GLU A 206 -5.52 -0.02 -10.88
C GLU A 206 -5.57 0.33 -12.38
N TYR A 207 -4.91 1.42 -12.80
CA TYR A 207 -4.90 1.85 -14.20
C TYR A 207 -4.34 0.78 -15.16
N ILE A 208 -3.20 0.17 -14.82
CA ILE A 208 -2.52 -0.80 -15.71
C ILE A 208 -3.15 -2.19 -15.64
N VAL A 209 -3.79 -2.54 -14.52
CA VAL A 209 -4.40 -3.87 -14.33
C VAL A 209 -5.84 -3.94 -14.85
N ARG A 210 -6.52 -2.80 -15.01
CA ARG A 210 -7.95 -2.73 -15.38
C ARG A 210 -8.32 -3.61 -16.58
N SER A 211 -7.54 -3.57 -17.66
CA SER A 211 -7.80 -4.37 -18.86
C SER A 211 -7.78 -5.89 -18.61
N LEU A 212 -6.95 -6.36 -17.68
CA LEU A 212 -6.91 -7.78 -17.29
C LEU A 212 -8.06 -8.16 -16.36
N LEU A 213 -8.54 -7.22 -15.55
CA LEU A 213 -9.75 -7.43 -14.74
C LEU A 213 -10.99 -7.48 -15.62
N ASP A 214 -11.11 -6.57 -16.60
CA ASP A 214 -12.20 -6.61 -17.58
C ASP A 214 -12.21 -7.91 -18.39
N PHE A 215 -11.01 -8.43 -18.72
CA PHE A 215 -10.87 -9.75 -19.34
C PHE A 215 -11.37 -10.87 -18.41
N ARG A 216 -10.91 -10.87 -17.15
CA ARG A 216 -11.32 -11.83 -16.13
C ARG A 216 -12.85 -11.85 -15.91
N GLU A 217 -13.49 -10.69 -15.90
CA GLU A 217 -14.94 -10.57 -15.71
C GLU A 217 -15.76 -11.18 -16.85
N ARG A 218 -15.16 -11.33 -18.03
CA ARG A 218 -15.81 -11.93 -19.22
C ARG A 218 -15.59 -13.44 -19.33
N LEU A 219 -14.71 -14.02 -18.52
CA LEU A 219 -14.53 -15.47 -18.46
C LEU A 219 -15.76 -16.13 -17.85
N ASP A 220 -16.02 -17.39 -18.22
CA ASP A 220 -17.02 -18.17 -17.52
C ASP A 220 -16.60 -18.40 -16.05
N PRO A 221 -17.53 -18.71 -15.14
CA PRO A 221 -17.23 -18.80 -13.71
C PRO A 221 -16.12 -19.81 -13.36
N HIS A 222 -15.99 -20.91 -14.10
CA HIS A 222 -14.99 -21.93 -13.83
C HIS A 222 -13.61 -21.48 -14.31
N GLU A 223 -13.51 -20.92 -15.51
CA GLU A 223 -12.25 -20.34 -16.01
C GLU A 223 -11.79 -19.16 -15.16
N ARG A 224 -12.71 -18.34 -14.67
CA ARG A 224 -12.42 -17.24 -13.74
C ARG A 224 -11.83 -17.76 -12.42
N GLU A 225 -12.41 -18.81 -11.84
CA GLU A 225 -11.88 -19.45 -10.63
C GLU A 225 -10.47 -20.03 -10.89
N ASP A 226 -10.26 -20.67 -12.04
CA ASP A 226 -8.96 -21.18 -12.44
C ASP A 226 -7.93 -20.05 -12.57
N LEU A 227 -8.29 -18.93 -13.20
CA LEU A 227 -7.43 -17.75 -13.33
C LEU A 227 -7.03 -17.20 -11.95
N ASP A 228 -7.98 -17.09 -11.02
CA ASP A 228 -7.75 -16.61 -9.66
C ASP A 228 -6.82 -17.54 -8.88
N ARG A 229 -7.00 -18.86 -9.02
CA ARG A 229 -6.15 -19.87 -8.40
C ARG A 229 -4.75 -19.90 -8.99
N CYS A 230 -4.58 -19.52 -10.26
CA CYS A 230 -3.25 -19.36 -10.86
C CYS A 230 -2.50 -18.14 -10.33
N GLN A 231 -3.22 -17.13 -9.80
CA GLN A 231 -2.65 -15.88 -9.26
C GLN A 231 -1.82 -15.11 -10.27
N PHE A 232 -2.26 -15.10 -11.53
CA PHE A 232 -1.58 -14.35 -12.57
C PHE A 232 -1.62 -12.83 -12.34
N ILE A 233 -2.70 -12.32 -11.75
CA ILE A 233 -2.94 -10.88 -11.57
C ILE A 233 -2.57 -10.47 -10.15
N ILE A 234 -1.75 -9.42 -10.02
CA ILE A 234 -1.36 -8.83 -8.74
C ILE A 234 -2.03 -7.47 -8.59
N LEU A 235 -2.73 -7.28 -7.47
CA LEU A 235 -3.20 -5.97 -7.01
C LEU A 235 -2.24 -5.46 -5.94
N ALA A 236 -1.53 -4.38 -6.23
CA ALA A 236 -0.49 -3.82 -5.38
C ALA A 236 -0.98 -2.55 -4.67
N ILE A 237 -0.72 -2.46 -3.36
CA ILE A 237 -0.84 -1.22 -2.59
C ILE A 237 0.54 -0.57 -2.46
N GLN A 238 0.57 0.75 -2.29
CA GLN A 238 1.77 1.48 -1.87
C GLN A 238 1.62 1.94 -0.42
N GLY A 239 2.67 1.80 0.39
CA GLY A 239 2.70 2.28 1.76
C GLY A 239 3.62 1.45 2.65
N TYR A 240 3.06 0.81 3.68
CA TYR A 240 3.81 0.01 4.64
C TYR A 240 3.02 -1.21 5.12
N PHE A 241 3.73 -2.33 5.28
CA PHE A 241 3.25 -3.50 5.99
C PHE A 241 4.32 -3.96 6.97
N GLY A 242 3.92 -4.20 8.21
CA GLY A 242 4.78 -4.80 9.23
C GLY A 242 3.99 -5.74 10.13
N VAL A 243 4.64 -6.79 10.62
CA VAL A 243 4.02 -7.79 11.49
C VAL A 243 5.02 -8.31 12.52
N PHE A 244 4.55 -8.54 13.74
CA PHE A 244 5.28 -9.23 14.80
C PHE A 244 4.43 -10.36 15.36
N THR A 245 5.08 -11.48 15.68
CA THR A 245 4.50 -12.57 16.46
C THR A 245 5.14 -12.58 17.83
N MET A 246 4.32 -12.68 18.88
CA MET A 246 4.77 -12.59 20.27
C MET A 246 4.06 -13.60 21.15
N SER A 247 4.73 -14.02 22.22
CA SER A 247 4.13 -14.81 23.29
C SER A 247 3.56 -13.89 24.37
N LEU A 248 2.29 -14.08 24.70
CA LEU A 248 1.60 -13.39 25.79
C LEU A 248 1.32 -14.37 26.95
N PRO A 249 1.22 -13.86 28.20
CA PRO A 249 0.94 -14.68 29.37
C PRO A 249 -0.28 -15.59 29.19
N ALA A 250 -0.12 -16.86 29.59
CA ALA A 250 -1.10 -17.93 29.43
C ALA A 250 -2.39 -17.69 30.25
N PRO A 251 -3.53 -18.28 29.83
CA PRO A 251 -4.68 -18.48 30.71
C PRO A 251 -4.34 -19.28 31.97
N PRO A 252 -5.13 -19.15 33.05
CA PRO A 252 -4.89 -19.83 34.33
C PRO A 252 -5.05 -21.38 34.30
N THR A 253 -5.07 -22.05 33.16
CA THR A 253 -5.41 -23.49 33.09
C THR A 253 -4.37 -24.41 32.46
N ASN A 254 -3.54 -24.00 31.50
CA ASN A 254 -2.67 -24.95 30.77
C ASN A 254 -1.17 -24.58 30.68
N GLY A 255 -0.71 -23.47 31.27
CA GLY A 255 0.73 -23.12 31.35
C GLY A 255 1.43 -22.77 30.01
N ALA A 256 0.83 -23.06 28.85
CA ALA A 256 1.36 -22.70 27.54
C ALA A 256 1.01 -21.24 27.18
N PRO A 257 1.99 -20.43 26.70
CA PRO A 257 1.74 -19.03 26.35
C PRO A 257 0.74 -18.92 25.19
N THR A 258 -0.03 -17.83 25.19
CA THR A 258 -0.86 -17.49 24.03
C THR A 258 0.01 -16.80 22.98
N ILE A 259 0.04 -17.33 21.76
CA ILE A 259 0.74 -16.67 20.65
C ILE A 259 -0.20 -15.62 20.03
N ALA A 260 0.27 -14.38 19.95
CA ALA A 260 -0.44 -13.26 19.36
C ALA A 260 0.34 -12.68 18.18
N THR A 261 -0.40 -12.19 17.19
CA THR A 261 0.15 -11.50 16.03
C THR A 261 -0.33 -10.06 16.03
N LEU A 262 0.60 -9.12 15.88
CA LEU A 262 0.33 -7.68 15.77
C LEU A 262 0.83 -7.21 14.40
N SER A 263 -0.06 -6.66 13.58
CA SER A 263 0.27 -6.14 12.25
C SER A 263 -0.19 -4.70 12.06
N LEU A 264 0.56 -3.94 11.27
CA LEU A 264 0.21 -2.58 10.84
C LEU A 264 0.24 -2.50 9.32
N ILE A 265 -0.85 -2.00 8.73
CA ILE A 265 -1.01 -1.79 7.30
C ILE A 265 -1.30 -0.31 7.05
N SER A 266 -0.45 0.34 6.26
CA SER A 266 -0.68 1.70 5.75
C SER A 266 -0.76 1.68 4.25
N ARG A 267 -1.77 2.37 3.72
CA ARG A 267 -2.07 2.46 2.28
C ARG A 267 -2.09 3.93 1.88
N LEU A 268 -1.51 4.23 0.73
CA LEU A 268 -1.50 5.56 0.14
C LEU A 268 -2.46 5.61 -1.05
N GLY A 269 -3.27 6.66 -1.12
CA GLY A 269 -4.15 6.88 -2.25
C GLY A 269 -3.36 7.31 -3.50
N TRP A 270 -3.70 6.83 -4.68
CA TRP A 270 -2.99 7.24 -5.91
C TRP A 270 -3.65 8.44 -6.62
N LYS A 271 -4.96 8.68 -6.41
CA LYS A 271 -5.77 9.68 -7.14
C LYS A 271 -5.19 11.09 -7.15
N ARG A 272 -4.57 11.52 -6.06
CA ARG A 272 -3.88 12.81 -5.94
C ARG A 272 -2.46 12.66 -5.40
N ALA A 273 -1.74 11.68 -5.94
CA ALA A 273 -0.32 11.53 -5.67
C ALA A 273 0.47 12.71 -6.25
N GLY A 274 1.50 13.16 -5.53
CA GLY A 274 2.35 14.24 -5.98
C GLY A 274 3.50 14.50 -5.02
N THR A 275 4.55 15.10 -5.53
CA THR A 275 5.70 15.48 -4.71
C THR A 275 5.35 16.67 -3.83
N ARG A 276 6.04 16.77 -2.68
CA ARG A 276 5.89 17.81 -1.63
C ARG A 276 5.73 19.26 -2.12
N PHE A 277 6.17 19.58 -3.34
CA PHE A 277 6.14 20.92 -3.92
C PHE A 277 5.10 21.12 -5.04
N ASN A 278 4.58 20.05 -5.65
CA ASN A 278 3.75 20.16 -6.86
C ASN A 278 2.26 19.97 -6.61
N THR A 279 1.87 19.18 -5.60
CA THR A 279 0.46 18.87 -5.33
C THR A 279 0.10 19.22 -3.90
N ARG A 280 -0.87 20.13 -3.72
CA ARG A 280 -1.37 20.54 -2.40
C ARG A 280 -2.90 20.68 -2.42
N GLY A 281 -3.51 20.50 -1.26
CA GLY A 281 -4.94 20.71 -1.05
C GLY A 281 -5.82 19.66 -1.75
N VAL A 282 -7.10 20.00 -1.85
CA VAL A 282 -8.15 19.18 -2.46
C VAL A 282 -8.37 19.57 -3.93
N ASP A 283 -8.66 18.62 -4.82
CA ASP A 283 -9.15 18.93 -6.18
C ASP A 283 -10.66 19.00 -6.30
N ASP A 284 -11.12 19.36 -7.49
CA ASP A 284 -12.54 19.47 -7.83
C ASP A 284 -13.30 18.15 -7.66
N ASP A 285 -12.63 17.00 -7.58
CA ASP A 285 -13.24 15.69 -7.34
C ASP A 285 -13.26 15.28 -5.86
N GLY A 286 -12.71 16.13 -4.97
CA GLY A 286 -12.66 15.88 -3.53
C GLY A 286 -11.46 15.03 -3.08
N ASN A 287 -10.52 14.73 -3.97
CA ASN A 287 -9.31 13.99 -3.60
C ASN A 287 -8.30 14.93 -2.95
N THR A 288 -7.69 14.50 -1.84
CA THR A 288 -6.67 15.26 -1.14
C THR A 288 -5.27 14.73 -1.43
N ALA A 289 -4.30 15.64 -1.47
CA ALA A 289 -2.90 15.24 -1.54
C ALA A 289 -2.52 14.45 -0.28
N ASN A 290 -1.83 13.32 -0.44
CA ASN A 290 -1.46 12.47 0.69
C ASN A 290 -0.48 13.14 1.69
N PHE A 291 0.26 14.15 1.25
CA PHE A 291 1.26 14.83 2.05
C PHE A 291 1.42 16.30 1.63
N VAL A 292 1.51 17.21 2.61
CA VAL A 292 1.78 18.62 2.38
C VAL A 292 2.71 19.15 3.48
N GLU A 293 3.81 19.79 3.10
CA GLU A 293 4.69 20.55 4.01
C GLU A 293 4.62 22.05 3.71
N THR A 294 4.46 22.85 4.76
CA THR A 294 4.52 24.32 4.71
C THR A 294 5.81 24.81 5.37
N PHE A 295 6.94 24.74 4.67
CA PHE A 295 8.19 25.40 5.11
C PHE A 295 8.44 26.68 4.33
N GLY A 296 8.62 27.80 5.03
CA GLY A 296 9.25 29.03 4.53
C GLY A 296 8.51 29.84 3.45
N HIS A 297 7.45 29.32 2.84
CA HIS A 297 6.71 30.01 1.79
C HIS A 297 5.49 30.77 2.33
N ARG A 298 5.30 32.00 1.86
CA ARG A 298 4.10 32.80 2.14
C ARG A 298 2.88 32.07 1.56
N ILE A 299 1.92 31.76 2.43
CA ILE A 299 0.69 31.07 2.01
C ILE A 299 -0.27 32.13 1.47
N GLN A 300 -0.62 32.03 0.19
CA GLN A 300 -1.56 32.95 -0.45
C GLN A 300 -2.78 32.17 -0.94
N ILE A 301 -3.95 32.49 -0.38
CA ILE A 301 -5.22 31.91 -0.79
C ILE A 301 -5.85 32.82 -1.84
N THR A 302 -5.75 32.45 -3.12
CA THR A 302 -6.17 33.33 -4.22
C THR A 302 -7.69 33.39 -4.40
N ARG A 303 -8.41 32.32 -4.05
CA ARG A 303 -9.88 32.19 -4.24
C ARG A 303 -10.54 31.39 -3.10
N PRO A 304 -10.66 31.96 -1.90
CA PRO A 304 -11.12 31.21 -0.72
C PRO A 304 -12.52 30.61 -0.89
N HIS A 305 -13.44 31.28 -1.59
CA HIS A 305 -14.80 30.78 -1.81
C HIS A 305 -14.88 29.66 -2.86
N ALA A 306 -13.91 29.59 -3.78
CA ALA A 306 -13.94 28.61 -4.86
C ALA A 306 -13.63 27.19 -4.39
N SER A 307 -13.00 27.02 -3.21
CA SER A 307 -12.65 25.72 -2.66
C SER A 307 -13.74 25.06 -1.82
N GLN A 308 -14.86 25.75 -1.54
CA GLN A 308 -15.96 25.16 -0.74
C GLN A 308 -16.57 23.91 -1.40
N PRO A 309 -16.91 23.87 -2.70
CA PRO A 309 -17.52 22.67 -3.29
C PRO A 309 -16.60 21.43 -3.25
N ALA A 310 -15.30 21.64 -3.45
CA ALA A 310 -14.30 20.58 -3.32
C ALA A 310 -14.17 20.09 -1.87
N PHE A 311 -14.21 21.01 -0.90
CA PHE A 311 -14.21 20.69 0.52
C PHE A 311 -15.46 19.90 0.93
N ASP A 312 -16.65 20.35 0.52
CA ASP A 312 -17.92 19.67 0.81
C ASP A 312 -17.93 18.25 0.23
N ARG A 313 -17.46 18.09 -1.01
CA ARG A 313 -17.35 16.78 -1.67
C ARG A 313 -16.40 15.85 -0.92
N HIS A 314 -15.23 16.34 -0.53
CA HIS A 314 -14.26 15.57 0.24
C HIS A 314 -14.86 15.07 1.56
N PHE A 315 -15.46 15.96 2.35
CA PHE A 315 -16.05 15.58 3.63
C PHE A 315 -17.30 14.71 3.49
N SER A 316 -18.07 14.87 2.42
CA SER A 316 -19.19 13.99 2.11
C SER A 316 -18.72 12.56 1.80
N GLN A 317 -17.68 12.41 0.98
CA GLN A 317 -17.07 11.10 0.68
C GLN A 317 -16.47 10.47 1.94
N LEU A 318 -15.77 11.24 2.77
CA LEU A 318 -15.28 10.77 4.06
C LEU A 318 -16.43 10.38 4.99
N MET A 319 -17.57 11.08 4.97
CA MET A 319 -18.71 10.79 5.84
C MET A 319 -19.48 9.56 5.36
N GLU A 320 -19.54 9.31 4.06
CA GLU A 320 -20.11 8.07 3.52
C GLU A 320 -19.27 6.86 3.92
N GLU A 321 -17.95 6.95 3.72
CA GLU A 321 -16.99 5.89 4.06
C GLU A 321 -16.86 5.70 5.58
N TYR A 322 -16.78 6.83 6.28
CA TYR A 322 -16.35 6.92 7.66
C TYR A 322 -17.32 7.64 8.59
N GLY A 323 -18.56 7.97 8.28
CA GLY A 323 -19.73 8.25 9.17
C GLY A 323 -19.63 9.13 10.43
N ALA A 324 -18.45 9.54 10.87
CA ALA A 324 -18.06 10.44 11.93
C ALA A 324 -16.60 10.81 11.61
N ILE A 325 -16.28 12.09 11.63
CA ILE A 325 -14.96 12.60 11.26
C ILE A 325 -14.56 13.64 12.29
N HIS A 326 -13.36 13.52 12.84
CA HIS A 326 -12.80 14.54 13.72
C HIS A 326 -11.46 15.02 13.19
N ALA A 327 -11.42 16.23 12.64
CA ALA A 327 -10.21 16.82 12.11
C ALA A 327 -9.32 17.36 13.25
N ILE A 328 -8.03 17.04 13.23
CA ILE A 328 -7.07 17.63 14.17
C ILE A 328 -6.16 18.58 13.38
N ASN A 329 -6.33 19.86 13.61
CA ASN A 329 -5.50 20.90 13.00
C ASN A 329 -4.31 21.20 13.93
N LEU A 330 -3.11 20.83 13.47
CA LEU A 330 -1.86 20.98 14.22
C LEU A 330 -1.13 22.30 13.97
N LEU A 331 -1.69 23.16 13.10
CA LEU A 331 -1.11 24.43 12.74
C LEU A 331 -0.97 25.33 13.96
N GLY A 332 0.16 26.03 14.04
CA GLY A 332 0.44 27.00 15.08
C GLY A 332 -0.17 28.36 14.79
N THR A 333 0.23 29.33 15.59
CA THR A 333 -0.32 30.69 15.61
C THR A 333 0.42 31.70 14.72
N LYS A 334 1.36 31.25 13.89
CA LYS A 334 2.07 32.13 12.94
C LYS A 334 1.11 32.65 11.88
N GLU A 335 1.31 33.89 11.41
CA GLU A 335 0.38 34.60 10.51
C GLU A 335 -0.09 33.76 9.30
N ASN A 336 0.84 33.07 8.62
CA ASN A 336 0.51 32.21 7.47
C ASN A 336 -0.33 30.98 7.85
N GLU A 337 -0.01 30.33 8.96
CA GLU A 337 -0.69 29.13 9.46
C GLU A 337 -2.08 29.46 10.03
N GLN A 338 -2.21 30.63 10.64
CA GLN A 338 -3.47 31.16 11.15
C GLN A 338 -4.45 31.49 10.02
N SER A 339 -3.96 32.01 8.88
CA SER A 339 -4.79 32.27 7.70
C SER A 339 -5.42 30.97 7.17
N LEU A 340 -4.63 29.89 7.04
CA LEU A 340 -5.16 28.57 6.66
C LEU A 340 -6.15 28.03 7.68
N THR A 341 -5.82 28.11 8.97
CA THR A 341 -6.69 27.66 10.06
C THR A 341 -8.05 28.34 10.00
N THR A 342 -8.07 29.65 9.77
CA THR A 342 -9.30 30.44 9.67
C THR A 342 -10.12 30.04 8.43
N ALA A 343 -9.46 29.88 7.28
CA ALA A 343 -10.12 29.46 6.04
C ALA A 343 -10.72 28.06 6.17
N TYR A 344 -9.98 27.11 6.73
CA TYR A 344 -10.44 25.75 6.99
C TYR A 344 -11.62 25.72 7.96
N GLY A 345 -11.54 26.49 9.05
CA GLY A 345 -12.63 26.59 10.03
C GLY A 345 -13.92 27.14 9.43
N ARG A 346 -13.83 28.15 8.54
CA ARG A 346 -15.00 28.66 7.80
C ARG A 346 -15.63 27.59 6.93
N HIS A 347 -14.82 26.86 6.16
CA HIS A 347 -15.32 25.80 5.28
C HIS A 347 -16.00 24.69 6.06
N LEU A 348 -15.34 24.23 7.14
CA LEU A 348 -15.88 23.22 8.02
C LEU A 348 -17.20 23.64 8.68
N GLN A 349 -17.34 24.91 9.08
CA GLN A 349 -18.59 25.41 9.66
C GLN A 349 -19.76 25.33 8.67
N ILE A 350 -19.51 25.68 7.40
CA ILE A 350 -20.51 25.60 6.33
C ILE A 350 -20.88 24.12 6.09
N THR A 351 -19.88 23.27 5.90
CA THR A 351 -20.07 21.83 5.66
C THR A 351 -20.77 21.14 6.83
N ARG A 352 -20.41 21.47 8.07
CA ARG A 352 -21.05 20.94 9.28
C ARG A 352 -22.54 21.29 9.35
N GLY A 353 -22.92 22.47 8.86
CA GLY A 353 -24.33 22.86 8.73
C GLY A 353 -25.14 21.94 7.80
N ALA A 354 -24.49 21.26 6.85
CA ALA A 354 -25.11 20.30 5.94
C ALA A 354 -24.99 18.84 6.40
N ILE A 355 -23.85 18.46 6.98
CA ILE A 355 -23.53 17.06 7.34
C ILE A 355 -23.94 16.71 8.79
N GLY A 356 -24.05 17.69 9.69
CA GLY A 356 -24.43 17.51 11.09
C GLY A 356 -23.24 17.39 12.05
N ASP A 357 -23.53 17.07 13.32
CA ASP A 357 -22.57 17.05 14.43
C ASP A 357 -21.62 15.85 14.44
N GLU A 358 -21.65 15.03 13.39
CA GLU A 358 -20.68 13.97 13.15
C GLU A 358 -19.34 14.51 12.61
N LEU A 359 -19.28 15.79 12.24
CA LEU A 359 -18.05 16.47 11.81
C LEU A 359 -17.49 17.41 12.90
N GLY A 360 -16.41 16.98 13.52
CA GLY A 360 -15.68 17.71 14.57
C GLY A 360 -14.33 18.28 14.12
N ILE A 361 -13.82 19.26 14.87
CA ILE A 361 -12.45 19.77 14.71
C ILE A 361 -11.83 20.14 16.06
N THR A 362 -10.53 19.91 16.21
CA THR A 362 -9.71 20.43 17.30
C THR A 362 -8.50 21.18 16.74
N HIS A 363 -8.26 22.39 17.24
CA HIS A 363 -7.03 23.13 16.97
C HIS A 363 -6.02 22.87 18.08
N PHE A 364 -4.83 22.41 17.73
CA PHE A 364 -3.79 22.05 18.68
C PHE A 364 -2.42 22.54 18.20
N ASP A 365 -1.87 23.58 18.84
CA ASP A 365 -0.54 24.10 18.49
C ASP A 365 0.55 23.10 18.92
N PHE A 366 0.90 22.20 18.00
CA PHE A 366 1.85 21.12 18.25
C PHE A 366 3.23 21.65 18.63
N HIS A 367 3.70 22.70 17.95
CA HIS A 367 5.02 23.27 18.22
C HIS A 367 5.10 23.89 19.62
N ASN A 368 4.06 24.61 20.04
CA ASN A 368 4.01 25.16 21.38
C ASN A 368 3.90 24.06 22.45
N ALA A 369 3.07 23.04 22.21
CA ALA A 369 2.93 21.91 23.14
C ALA A 369 4.25 21.16 23.35
N VAL A 370 4.96 20.82 22.26
CA VAL A 370 6.28 20.19 22.32
C VAL A 370 7.30 21.09 23.03
N ARG A 371 7.28 22.40 22.78
CA ARG A 371 8.18 23.36 23.43
C ARG A 371 7.96 23.44 24.94
N ILE A 372 6.72 23.34 25.41
CA ILE A 372 6.36 23.50 26.82
C ILE A 372 6.55 22.21 27.62
N GLY A 373 6.09 21.07 27.09
CA GLY A 373 6.03 19.81 27.85
C GLY A 373 6.75 18.64 27.21
N GLY A 374 7.44 18.85 26.07
CA GLY A 374 8.07 17.80 25.30
C GLY A 374 7.07 17.01 24.45
N HIS A 375 7.57 16.02 23.71
CA HIS A 375 6.71 15.19 22.84
C HIS A 375 5.74 14.30 23.65
N ASP A 376 6.13 13.85 24.84
CA ASP A 376 5.27 13.01 25.70
C ASP A 376 4.04 13.77 26.22
N SER A 377 4.13 15.10 26.40
CA SER A 377 3.00 15.89 26.88
C SER A 377 1.93 16.06 25.82
N VAL A 378 2.31 16.18 24.54
CA VAL A 378 1.38 16.35 23.41
C VAL A 378 0.28 15.30 23.46
N ILE A 379 0.68 14.05 23.67
CA ILE A 379 -0.17 12.87 23.73
C ILE A 379 -1.23 13.02 24.83
N ARG A 380 -0.74 13.30 26.04
CA ARG A 380 -1.57 13.41 27.24
C ARG A 380 -2.52 14.59 27.13
N ASP A 381 -2.04 15.70 26.62
CA ASP A 381 -2.79 16.95 26.55
C ASP A 381 -3.90 16.85 25.50
N LEU A 382 -3.60 16.25 24.33
CA LEU A 382 -4.58 16.03 23.26
C LEU A 382 -5.67 15.03 23.66
N ARG A 383 -5.33 13.94 24.37
CA ARG A 383 -6.30 12.97 24.92
C ARG A 383 -7.28 13.58 25.95
N ARG A 384 -6.96 14.73 26.53
CA ARG A 384 -7.78 15.41 27.55
C ARG A 384 -8.66 16.51 26.97
N LEU A 385 -8.53 16.82 25.67
CA LEU A 385 -9.35 17.83 25.04
C LEU A 385 -10.78 17.30 24.91
N GLU A 386 -11.73 18.02 25.50
CA GLU A 386 -13.17 17.67 25.51
C GLU A 386 -13.67 17.33 24.11
N SER A 387 -13.40 18.20 23.12
CA SER A 387 -13.75 17.95 21.71
C SER A 387 -13.24 16.62 21.14
N VAL A 388 -12.07 16.15 21.59
CA VAL A 388 -11.51 14.85 21.18
C VAL A 388 -12.21 13.73 21.94
N VAL A 389 -12.36 13.86 23.25
CA VAL A 389 -13.04 12.86 24.10
C VAL A 389 -14.46 12.60 23.61
N ASP A 390 -15.22 13.66 23.31
CA ASP A 390 -16.61 13.56 22.84
C ASP A 390 -16.75 12.80 21.52
N HIS A 391 -15.73 12.87 20.66
CA HIS A 391 -15.71 12.16 19.38
C HIS A 391 -15.04 10.79 19.47
N VAL A 392 -14.18 10.55 20.47
CA VAL A 392 -13.49 9.26 20.67
C VAL A 392 -14.48 8.12 20.90
N ASP A 393 -15.60 8.35 21.59
CA ASP A 393 -16.62 7.33 21.78
C ASP A 393 -17.32 6.90 20.47
N LYS A 394 -17.21 7.73 19.42
CA LYS A 394 -17.71 7.42 18.06
C LYS A 394 -16.69 6.62 17.23
N PHE A 395 -15.46 6.51 17.71
CA PHE A 395 -14.37 5.76 17.09
C PHE A 395 -14.12 4.46 17.85
N GLY A 396 -14.18 3.32 17.18
CA GLY A 396 -13.89 2.03 17.81
C GLY A 396 -13.14 1.06 16.91
N PHE A 397 -13.24 -0.21 17.25
CA PHE A 397 -12.57 -1.28 16.52
C PHE A 397 -13.57 -2.36 16.08
N THR A 398 -13.20 -3.07 15.03
CA THR A 398 -13.92 -4.27 14.59
C THR A 398 -13.26 -5.51 15.18
N MET A 399 -14.07 -6.36 15.82
CA MET A 399 -13.63 -7.65 16.35
C MET A 399 -14.46 -8.77 15.73
N CYS A 400 -13.79 -9.81 15.24
CA CYS A 400 -14.42 -10.99 14.68
C CYS A 400 -13.72 -12.26 15.19
N ASN A 401 -14.43 -13.38 15.09
CA ASN A 401 -13.85 -14.70 15.31
C ASN A 401 -12.94 -15.05 14.13
N ALA A 402 -11.70 -15.47 14.41
CA ALA A 402 -10.73 -15.79 13.36
C ALA A 402 -11.15 -16.99 12.49
N GLY A 403 -11.90 -17.95 13.03
CA GLY A 403 -12.29 -19.18 12.35
C GLY A 403 -13.62 -19.09 11.60
N SER A 404 -14.58 -18.32 12.12
CA SER A 404 -15.92 -18.18 11.52
C SER A 404 -16.16 -16.84 10.80
N ASP A 405 -15.25 -15.87 10.92
CA ASP A 405 -15.41 -14.48 10.46
C ASP A 405 -16.66 -13.76 11.01
N GLU A 406 -17.35 -14.37 11.99
CA GLU A 406 -18.49 -13.76 12.66
C GLU A 406 -18.05 -12.55 13.47
N ILE A 407 -18.72 -11.41 13.24
CA ILE A 407 -18.48 -10.17 13.96
C ILE A 407 -18.95 -10.33 15.41
N VAL A 408 -18.01 -10.20 16.35
CA VAL A 408 -18.28 -10.23 17.79
C VAL A 408 -18.59 -8.82 18.30
N THR A 409 -17.96 -7.80 17.73
CA THR A 409 -18.25 -6.40 18.03
C THR A 409 -17.99 -5.55 16.79
N ASP A 410 -18.99 -4.78 16.38
CA ASP A 410 -18.87 -3.75 15.36
C ASP A 410 -18.92 -2.37 16.02
N GLN A 411 -17.75 -1.83 16.40
CA GLN A 411 -17.65 -0.41 16.65
C GLN A 411 -17.02 0.25 15.42
N LYS A 412 -17.75 1.21 14.84
CA LYS A 412 -17.38 1.87 13.59
C LYS A 412 -16.01 2.54 13.74
N ASP A 413 -15.10 2.18 12.83
CA ASP A 413 -13.68 2.57 12.80
C ASP A 413 -13.41 3.73 11.83
N ARG A 414 -12.90 4.88 12.30
CA ARG A 414 -13.11 6.17 11.58
C ARG A 414 -12.08 7.34 11.83
N THR A 415 -10.78 7.13 11.57
CA THR A 415 -9.72 8.13 11.14
C THR A 415 -9.08 9.20 12.10
N ASN A 416 -8.17 10.08 11.58
CA ASN A 416 -6.81 10.46 12.07
C ASN A 416 -6.61 11.87 12.74
N PHE A 417 -5.92 11.96 13.90
CA PHE A 417 -4.46 12.23 14.04
C PHE A 417 -4.04 12.33 15.52
N VAL A 418 -3.67 11.18 16.10
CA VAL A 418 -2.40 10.93 16.80
C VAL A 418 -2.19 9.42 16.61
N GLN A 419 -1.87 8.99 15.38
CA GLN A 419 -2.25 7.64 14.91
C GLN A 419 -1.70 6.50 15.78
N ASP A 420 -0.44 6.58 16.18
CA ASP A 420 0.20 5.67 17.16
C ASP A 420 -0.58 5.62 18.49
N ILE A 421 -1.03 6.78 18.96
CA ILE A 421 -1.68 6.95 20.25
C ILE A 421 -3.14 6.56 20.24
N LEU A 422 -3.87 6.80 19.14
CA LEU A 422 -5.20 6.24 18.95
C LEU A 422 -5.11 4.73 18.81
N SER A 423 -4.18 4.24 17.98
CA SER A 423 -3.91 2.80 17.87
C SER A 423 -3.62 2.18 19.23
N ARG A 424 -2.81 2.84 20.07
CA ARG A 424 -2.55 2.41 21.44
C ARG A 424 -3.80 2.45 22.32
N THR A 425 -4.57 3.55 22.34
CA THR A 425 -5.79 3.64 23.15
C THR A 425 -6.79 2.56 22.75
N THR A 426 -7.04 2.40 21.46
CA THR A 426 -7.97 1.41 20.91
C THR A 426 -7.49 -0.02 21.20
N LEU A 427 -6.19 -0.28 21.07
CA LEU A 427 -5.62 -1.58 21.43
C LEU A 427 -5.71 -1.84 22.95
N GLU A 428 -5.49 -0.83 23.80
CA GLU A 428 -5.71 -0.94 25.25
C GLU A 428 -7.18 -1.29 25.57
N GLN A 429 -8.15 -0.63 24.92
CA GLN A 429 -9.58 -0.94 25.07
C GLN A 429 -9.93 -2.36 24.61
N TYR A 430 -9.41 -2.78 23.44
CA TYR A 430 -9.56 -4.15 22.95
C TYR A 430 -9.00 -5.17 23.96
N LEU A 431 -7.79 -4.94 24.47
CA LEU A 431 -7.16 -5.82 25.44
C LEU A 431 -7.94 -5.84 26.77
N LEU A 432 -8.52 -4.71 27.20
CA LEU A 432 -9.37 -4.69 28.39
C LEU A 432 -10.64 -5.56 28.25
N LEU A 433 -11.17 -5.67 27.04
CA LEU A 433 -12.34 -6.49 26.72
C LEU A 433 -12.00 -7.97 26.54
N VAL A 434 -10.86 -8.28 25.90
CA VAL A 434 -10.44 -9.65 25.63
C VAL A 434 -9.69 -10.26 26.80
N ARG A 435 -8.64 -9.57 27.28
CA ARG A 435 -7.79 -10.03 28.38
C ARG A 435 -6.95 -8.91 29.02
N ARG A 436 -7.39 -8.42 30.17
CA ARG A 436 -6.75 -7.31 30.89
C ARG A 436 -5.30 -7.59 31.31
N GLU A 437 -4.93 -8.86 31.53
CA GLU A 437 -3.58 -9.26 31.93
C GLU A 437 -2.52 -9.01 30.84
N TRP A 438 -2.95 -8.82 29.59
CA TRP A 438 -2.04 -8.50 28.49
C TRP A 438 -1.72 -7.01 28.36
N VAL A 439 -2.53 -6.14 28.95
CA VAL A 439 -2.33 -4.68 28.93
C VAL A 439 -0.95 -4.25 29.44
N PRO A 440 -0.37 -4.79 30.52
CA PRO A 440 0.98 -4.40 30.96
C PRO A 440 2.13 -5.07 30.18
N SER A 441 1.88 -5.76 29.06
CA SER A 441 2.92 -6.49 28.31
C SER A 441 3.94 -5.55 27.66
N ASN A 442 5.19 -5.57 28.17
CA ASN A 442 6.29 -4.77 27.61
C ASN A 442 6.60 -5.16 26.16
N THR A 443 6.57 -6.45 25.83
CA THR A 443 6.86 -6.97 24.49
C THR A 443 5.84 -6.45 23.47
N LEU A 444 4.55 -6.49 23.81
CA LEU A 444 3.47 -5.99 22.95
C LEU A 444 3.67 -4.50 22.64
N TRP A 445 3.89 -3.68 23.67
CA TRP A 445 4.09 -2.24 23.46
C TRP A 445 5.40 -1.89 22.78
N SER A 446 6.43 -2.72 22.92
CA SER A 446 7.69 -2.56 22.17
C SER A 446 7.47 -2.78 20.69
N HIS A 447 6.82 -3.88 20.31
CA HIS A 447 6.49 -4.18 18.92
C HIS A 447 5.53 -3.15 18.31
N HIS A 448 4.55 -2.67 19.08
CA HIS A 448 3.64 -1.62 18.66
C HIS A 448 4.41 -0.32 18.30
N ARG A 449 5.31 0.15 19.16
CA ARG A 449 6.17 1.32 18.88
C ARG A 449 7.06 1.12 17.67
N GLU A 450 7.64 -0.08 17.53
CA GLU A 450 8.51 -0.41 16.41
C GLU A 450 7.75 -0.39 15.07
N LEU A 451 6.54 -0.97 15.02
CA LEU A 451 5.68 -0.91 13.83
C LEU A 451 5.37 0.54 13.43
N TRP A 452 5.03 1.40 14.39
CA TRP A 452 4.73 2.81 14.10
C TRP A 452 5.95 3.61 13.68
N ALA A 453 7.13 3.30 14.22
CA ALA A 453 8.39 3.92 13.81
C ALA A 453 8.77 3.55 12.37
N GLU A 454 8.75 2.26 12.04
CA GLU A 454 9.04 1.76 10.69
C GLU A 454 8.01 2.24 9.65
N ASN A 455 6.74 2.34 10.05
CA ASN A 455 5.69 2.95 9.23
C ASN A 455 6.01 4.41 8.91
N GLY A 456 6.36 5.20 9.92
CA GLY A 456 6.75 6.60 9.73
C GLY A 456 7.96 6.75 8.80
N ASP A 457 8.99 5.91 8.97
CA ASP A 457 10.16 5.87 8.08
C ASP A 457 9.80 5.50 6.64
N ALA A 458 8.98 4.46 6.46
CA ALA A 458 8.55 4.01 5.15
C ALA A 458 7.77 5.10 4.40
N LEU A 459 6.79 5.71 5.06
CA LEU A 459 6.00 6.80 4.48
C LEU A 459 6.86 8.04 4.19
N SER A 460 7.78 8.40 5.08
CA SER A 460 8.67 9.55 4.87
C SER A 460 9.60 9.35 3.67
N ARG A 461 10.13 8.14 3.46
CA ARG A 461 10.95 7.81 2.27
C ARG A 461 10.19 7.99 0.96
N ILE A 462 8.88 7.67 0.95
CA ILE A 462 8.04 7.85 -0.24
C ILE A 462 7.91 9.34 -0.62
N TYR A 463 7.77 10.23 0.36
CA TYR A 463 7.53 11.67 0.09
C TYR A 463 8.79 12.54 0.02
N ALA A 464 9.76 12.27 0.88
CA ALA A 464 10.93 13.12 1.10
C ALA A 464 12.24 12.47 0.64
N GLY A 465 12.23 11.19 0.27
CA GLY A 465 13.44 10.43 -0.09
C GLY A 465 14.39 10.17 1.08
N THR A 466 13.97 10.51 2.31
CA THR A 466 14.75 10.35 3.55
C THR A 466 13.89 9.67 4.62
N GLY A 467 14.52 9.10 5.66
CA GLY A 467 13.79 8.55 6.81
C GLY A 467 13.09 9.63 7.62
N ALA A 468 12.16 9.25 8.50
CA ALA A 468 11.42 10.23 9.28
C ALA A 468 12.32 10.90 10.33
N LEU A 469 12.19 12.22 10.48
CA LEU A 469 13.05 13.02 11.36
C LEU A 469 12.94 12.69 12.86
N ASN A 470 11.89 11.95 13.27
CA ASN A 470 11.60 11.64 14.68
C ASN A 470 11.48 10.12 14.96
N THR A 471 12.02 9.27 14.08
CA THR A 471 11.91 7.82 14.23
C THR A 471 12.53 7.32 15.54
N SER A 472 13.66 7.89 15.97
CA SER A 472 14.30 7.51 17.23
C SER A 472 13.38 7.74 18.43
N PHE A 473 12.59 8.82 18.38
CA PHE A 473 11.62 9.17 19.40
C PHE A 473 10.46 8.17 19.41
N THR A 474 9.93 7.79 18.24
CA THR A 474 8.86 6.77 18.18
C THR A 474 9.33 5.41 18.69
N ARG A 475 10.59 4.99 18.42
CA ARG A 475 11.13 3.71 18.92
C ARG A 475 11.38 3.71 20.42
N SER A 476 11.98 4.78 20.95
CA SER A 476 12.62 4.77 22.27
C SER A 476 12.02 5.74 23.29
N GLY A 477 11.12 6.64 22.87
CA GLY A 477 10.63 7.76 23.68
C GLY A 477 11.70 8.82 23.98
N LYS A 478 12.90 8.71 23.39
CA LYS A 478 14.02 9.62 23.59
C LYS A 478 14.58 10.05 22.24
N ARG A 479 14.95 11.32 22.13
CA ARG A 479 15.54 11.87 20.92
C ARG A 479 17.05 11.69 20.96
N THR A 480 17.63 11.04 19.96
CA THR A 480 19.09 10.94 19.80
C THR A 480 19.64 12.13 19.01
N LEU A 481 20.91 12.47 19.20
CA LEU A 481 21.61 13.56 18.49
C LEU A 481 21.63 13.38 16.97
N ALA A 482 21.38 12.16 16.47
CA ALA A 482 21.34 11.82 15.05
C ALA A 482 19.93 11.88 14.42
N GLY A 483 18.92 12.39 15.13
CA GLY A 483 17.50 12.26 14.74
C GLY A 483 16.83 11.14 15.50
#